data_AF-A0A0L6WUS7-F1
#
_entry.id   AF-A0A0L6WUS7-F1
#
_cell.length_a   1.000
_cell.length_b   1.000
_cell.length_c   1.000
_cell.angle_alpha   90.00
_cell.angle_beta   90.00
_cell.angle_gamma   90.00
#
_symmetry.space_group_name_H-M   'P 1'
#
loop_
_entity.id
_entity.type
_entity.pdbx_description
1 polymer ?
#
loop_
_entity_poly.entity_id
_entity_poly.type
_entity_poly.pdbx_seq_one_letter_code
_entity_poly.pdbx_strand_id
1 'polypeptide(L)'
;MSDIDDSKFELYSNWQEYAIWKHGYEDPRSERLAYIFNALLDSNKTGDHLKPGIFEQDQKQFSKPIPEFRMSDVEKPYIFHTLQRAGKAAGDELLREYDELEGVTQIAGDKVLLQPYNLAAGRALKLCDQLENPGHLTLCEELESIRGCVDKAHEAYKSVMTKLAQESESASSKKKTTSRSKKMQRKLDPLAHVYELYNCQVEDVFFFQNVDEIKASYAYQLKPRFAFDVTFRELCTMKTKASLYGIAPTIRSFDEAKTIPSTYVRAVTRLSAPDA
;
A
#
# COMPACT_ATOMS: atom_id res chain seq x y z
N MET A 1 29.79 21.52 32.63
CA MET A 1 28.76 22.47 32.15
C MET A 1 27.81 21.65 31.32
N SER A 2 26.59 21.52 31.82
CA SER A 2 25.67 20.43 31.48
C SER A 2 24.75 20.82 30.33
N ASP A 3 24.72 20.02 29.26
CA ASP A 3 23.74 20.02 28.15
C ASP A 3 22.30 19.75 28.64
N ILE A 4 21.73 20.64 29.47
CA ILE A 4 20.43 20.44 30.13
C ILE A 4 19.29 21.27 29.52
N ASP A 5 19.55 22.16 28.57
CA ASP A 5 18.53 23.12 28.11
C ASP A 5 17.65 22.62 26.96
N ASP A 6 18.18 21.83 26.02
CA ASP A 6 17.40 21.46 24.83
C ASP A 6 16.20 20.56 25.13
N SER A 7 16.32 19.65 26.11
CA SER A 7 15.22 18.75 26.44
C SER A 7 14.05 19.43 27.15
N LYS A 8 14.24 20.62 27.75
CA LYS A 8 13.21 21.25 28.57
C LYS A 8 12.22 22.08 27.76
N PHE A 9 12.66 22.75 26.70
CA PHE A 9 11.74 23.53 25.87
C PHE A 9 10.73 22.62 25.15
N GLU A 10 11.14 21.44 24.67
CA GLU A 10 10.22 20.47 24.06
C GLU A 10 9.12 20.04 25.03
N LEU A 11 9.46 19.88 26.32
CA LEU A 11 8.49 19.55 27.36
C LEU A 11 7.51 20.70 27.60
N TYR A 12 7.98 21.94 27.66
CA TYR A 12 7.11 23.10 27.84
C TYR A 12 6.18 23.34 26.65
N SER A 13 6.62 23.06 25.42
CA SER A 13 5.74 23.08 24.24
C SER A 13 4.57 22.10 24.41
N ASN A 14 4.87 20.85 24.79
CA ASN A 14 3.86 19.83 25.04
C ASN A 14 2.93 20.19 26.23
N TRP A 15 3.49 20.75 27.31
CA TRP A 15 2.72 21.17 28.48
C TRP A 15 1.81 22.36 28.16
N GLN A 16 2.26 23.29 27.33
CA GLN A 16 1.45 24.39 26.83
C GLN A 16 0.27 23.86 26.00
N GLU A 17 0.51 22.93 25.06
CA GLU A 17 -0.57 22.31 24.29
C GLU A 17 -1.59 21.61 25.21
N TYR A 18 -1.12 20.86 26.21
CA TYR A 18 -2.00 20.21 27.18
C TYR A 18 -2.78 21.22 28.02
N ALA A 19 -2.15 22.33 28.44
CA ALA A 19 -2.84 23.40 29.16
C ALA A 19 -3.90 24.07 28.30
N ILE A 20 -3.61 24.37 27.03
CA ILE A 20 -4.57 24.90 26.05
C ILE A 20 -5.75 23.95 25.89
N TRP A 21 -5.48 22.65 25.68
CA TRP A 21 -6.53 21.65 25.56
C TRP A 21 -7.41 21.57 26.82
N LYS A 22 -6.79 21.61 28.02
CA LYS A 22 -7.51 21.40 29.28
C LYS A 22 -8.28 22.64 29.73
N HIS A 23 -7.67 23.80 29.57
CA HIS A 23 -8.06 25.07 30.20
C HIS A 23 -8.47 26.16 29.21
N GLY A 24 -8.07 26.07 27.94
CA GLY A 24 -8.32 27.08 26.90
C GLY A 24 -7.08 27.93 26.60
N TYR A 25 -7.13 28.67 25.50
CA TYR A 25 -6.05 29.55 25.05
C TYR A 25 -5.82 30.75 25.98
N GLU A 26 -6.92 31.34 26.48
CA GLU A 26 -6.91 32.55 27.33
C GLU A 26 -6.76 32.24 28.82
N ASP A 27 -6.48 30.99 29.19
CA ASP A 27 -6.26 30.65 30.59
C ASP A 27 -4.85 31.12 31.02
N PRO A 28 -4.70 31.81 32.18
CA PRO A 28 -3.42 32.31 32.65
C PRO A 28 -2.32 31.24 32.76
N ARG A 29 -2.69 29.98 32.94
CA ARG A 29 -1.73 28.86 32.97
C ARG A 29 -1.18 28.57 31.58
N SER A 30 -2.03 28.57 30.56
CA SER A 30 -1.63 28.38 29.16
C SER A 30 -0.72 29.52 28.71
N GLU A 31 -1.08 30.76 29.01
CA GLU A 31 -0.27 31.95 28.72
C GLU A 31 1.08 31.89 29.43
N ARG A 32 1.11 31.57 30.73
CA ARG A 32 2.36 31.44 31.50
C ARG A 32 3.28 30.39 30.88
N LEU A 33 2.77 29.22 30.50
CA LEU A 33 3.59 28.18 29.88
C LEU A 33 4.13 28.61 28.51
N ALA A 34 3.35 29.36 27.73
CA ALA A 34 3.79 29.95 26.46
C ALA A 34 4.95 30.94 26.66
N TYR A 35 4.84 31.82 27.67
CA TYR A 35 5.93 32.74 28.02
C TYR A 35 7.20 32.00 28.47
N ILE A 36 7.06 30.95 29.29
CA ILE A 36 8.21 30.15 29.74
C ILE A 36 8.84 29.42 28.55
N PHE A 37 8.05 28.83 27.66
CA PHE A 37 8.54 28.19 26.45
C PHE A 37 9.38 29.15 25.61
N ASN A 38 8.87 30.35 25.32
CA ASN A 38 9.59 31.35 24.55
C ASN A 38 10.89 31.81 25.25
N ALA A 39 10.83 32.03 26.57
CA ALA A 39 12.00 32.42 27.35
C ALA A 39 13.10 31.33 27.37
N LEU A 40 12.71 30.05 27.44
CA LEU A 40 13.63 28.92 27.36
C LEU A 40 14.20 28.72 25.95
N LEU A 41 13.46 29.11 24.90
CA LEU A 41 13.95 29.06 23.53
C LEU A 41 15.09 30.06 23.30
N ASP A 42 15.04 31.21 24.00
CA ASP A 42 16.07 32.25 23.96
C ASP A 42 17.11 32.17 25.10
N SER A 43 17.00 31.22 26.05
CA SER A 43 17.88 31.11 27.22
C SER A 43 19.36 30.99 26.85
N ASN A 44 19.67 30.27 25.77
CA ASN A 44 21.03 30.12 25.24
C ASN A 44 21.68 31.47 24.87
N LYS A 45 20.88 32.50 24.56
CA LYS A 45 21.36 33.85 24.24
C LYS A 45 21.30 34.80 25.43
N THR A 46 20.23 34.74 26.20
CA THR A 46 19.98 35.69 27.29
C THR A 46 20.65 35.28 28.61
N GLY A 47 20.98 34.00 28.77
CA GLY A 47 21.44 33.43 30.04
C GLY A 47 20.32 33.29 31.07
N ASP A 48 19.06 33.43 30.66
CA ASP A 48 17.93 33.28 31.57
C ASP A 48 17.74 31.82 31.94
N HIS A 49 17.48 31.58 33.22
CA HIS A 49 17.20 30.26 33.74
C HIS A 49 15.89 30.25 34.52
N LEU A 50 15.18 29.13 34.42
CA LEU A 50 13.98 28.92 35.22
C LEU A 50 14.35 28.88 36.71
N LYS A 51 13.53 29.51 37.54
CA LYS A 51 13.72 29.47 39.00
C LYS A 51 13.66 28.02 39.52
N PRO A 52 14.47 27.66 40.53
CA PRO A 52 14.44 26.33 41.13
C PRO A 52 13.03 25.94 41.61
N GLY A 53 12.61 24.69 41.39
CA GLY A 53 11.31 24.16 41.84
C GLY A 53 10.14 24.39 40.88
N ILE A 54 10.25 25.35 39.96
CA ILE A 54 9.18 25.65 39.02
C ILE A 54 8.98 24.52 38.00
N PHE A 55 10.08 23.94 37.53
CA PHE A 55 10.03 22.83 36.56
C PHE A 55 9.28 21.64 37.15
N GLU A 56 9.61 21.24 38.37
CA GLU A 56 9.00 20.10 39.06
C GLU A 56 7.51 20.34 39.32
N GLN A 57 7.13 21.58 39.63
CA GLN A 57 5.74 21.99 39.80
C GLN A 57 4.95 21.86 38.48
N ASP A 58 5.48 22.41 37.39
CA ASP A 58 4.84 22.37 36.08
C ASP A 58 4.77 20.95 35.54
N GLN A 59 5.84 20.18 35.69
CA GLN A 59 5.87 18.76 35.35
C GLN A 59 4.77 18.00 36.07
N LYS A 60 4.59 18.21 37.39
CA LYS A 60 3.53 17.52 38.15
C LYS A 60 2.13 17.89 37.65
N GLN A 61 1.94 19.10 37.16
CA GLN A 61 0.62 19.61 36.76
C GLN A 61 0.26 19.31 35.30
N PHE A 62 1.24 19.36 34.40
CA PHE A 62 1.03 19.38 32.94
C PHE A 62 1.70 18.23 32.18
N SER A 63 2.45 17.33 32.82
CA SER A 63 3.06 16.17 32.14
C SER A 63 2.08 15.06 31.72
N LYS A 64 0.76 15.31 31.81
CA LYS A 64 -0.23 14.37 31.34
C LYS A 64 -0.35 14.47 29.82
N PRO A 65 -0.46 13.35 29.10
CA PRO A 65 -0.72 13.40 27.66
C PRO A 65 -2.09 14.02 27.41
N ILE A 66 -2.21 14.74 26.29
CA ILE A 66 -3.52 15.07 25.74
C ILE A 66 -4.20 13.74 25.42
N PRO A 67 -5.40 13.46 25.96
CA PRO A 67 -6.12 12.23 25.65
C PRO A 67 -6.26 12.07 24.14
N GLU A 68 -6.03 10.85 23.64
CA GLU A 68 -6.33 10.56 22.25
C GLU A 68 -7.78 10.93 21.97
N PHE A 69 -7.99 11.65 20.87
CA PHE A 69 -9.31 12.11 20.46
C PHE A 69 -10.30 10.94 20.45
N ARG A 70 -11.35 11.05 21.27
CA ARG A 70 -12.52 10.17 21.19
C ARG A 70 -13.69 10.95 20.63
N MET A 71 -14.45 10.32 19.74
CA MET A 71 -15.68 10.86 19.15
C MET A 71 -16.67 11.40 20.19
N SER A 72 -16.60 10.91 21.44
CA SER A 72 -17.43 11.31 22.58
C SER A 72 -17.08 12.66 23.21
N ASP A 73 -15.91 13.23 22.92
CA ASP A 73 -15.38 14.40 23.66
C ASP A 73 -15.90 15.74 23.07
N VAL A 74 -17.23 15.84 22.92
CA VAL A 74 -17.90 16.97 22.23
C VAL A 74 -17.87 18.26 23.06
N GLU A 75 -17.69 18.16 24.38
CA GLU A 75 -17.92 19.27 25.31
C GLU A 75 -16.81 20.33 25.37
N LYS A 76 -15.62 20.09 24.81
CA LYS A 76 -14.53 21.08 24.81
C LYS A 76 -14.05 21.41 23.39
N PRO A 77 -14.21 22.67 22.93
CA PRO A 77 -13.76 23.07 21.60
C PRO A 77 -12.22 23.21 21.57
N TYR A 78 -11.53 22.12 21.28
CA TYR A 78 -10.11 22.15 20.91
C TYR A 78 -10.00 22.11 19.38
N ILE A 79 -9.45 23.17 18.78
CA ILE A 79 -9.48 23.38 17.33
C ILE A 79 -8.87 22.22 16.54
N PHE A 80 -7.80 21.60 17.05
CA PHE A 80 -7.18 20.44 16.38
C PHE A 80 -8.11 19.23 16.33
N HIS A 81 -8.90 18.98 17.37
CA HIS A 81 -9.90 17.90 17.34
C HIS A 81 -11.01 18.21 16.33
N THR A 82 -11.43 19.48 16.22
CA THR A 82 -12.40 19.92 15.20
C THR A 82 -11.86 19.70 13.78
N LEU A 83 -10.63 20.12 13.52
CA LEU A 83 -9.98 19.94 12.22
C LEU A 83 -9.76 18.47 11.89
N GLN A 84 -9.31 17.68 12.86
CA GLN A 84 -9.12 16.24 12.69
C GLN A 84 -10.45 15.53 12.37
N ARG A 85 -11.53 15.90 13.06
CA ARG A 85 -12.88 15.38 12.79
C ARG A 85 -13.35 15.76 11.38
N ALA A 86 -13.22 17.03 11.01
CA ALA A 86 -13.62 17.52 9.70
C ALA A 86 -12.82 16.84 8.58
N GLY A 87 -11.50 16.73 8.74
CA GLY A 87 -10.63 16.05 7.77
C GLY A 87 -10.94 14.56 7.66
N LYS A 88 -11.20 13.88 8.79
CA LYS A 88 -11.62 12.47 8.77
C LYS A 88 -12.98 12.31 8.08
N ALA A 89 -13.97 13.14 8.41
CA ALA A 89 -15.29 13.08 7.80
C ALA A 89 -15.23 13.31 6.28
N ALA A 90 -14.46 14.29 5.82
CA ALA A 90 -14.24 14.54 4.40
C ALA A 90 -13.51 13.37 3.72
N GLY A 91 -12.51 12.78 4.38
CA GLY A 91 -11.83 11.59 3.87
C GLY A 91 -12.76 10.37 3.77
N ASP A 92 -13.56 10.12 4.80
CA ASP A 92 -14.54 9.02 4.84
C ASP A 92 -15.62 9.22 3.75
N GLU A 93 -16.03 10.48 3.50
CA GLU A 93 -16.96 10.83 2.42
C GLU A 93 -16.38 10.55 1.02
N LEU A 94 -15.14 10.97 0.77
CA LEU A 94 -14.45 10.71 -0.51
C LEU A 94 -14.20 9.22 -0.75
N LEU A 95 -13.85 8.47 0.30
CA LEU A 95 -13.70 7.01 0.21
C LEU A 95 -15.02 6.33 -0.12
N ARG A 96 -16.12 6.75 0.52
CA ARG A 96 -17.45 6.24 0.21
C ARG A 96 -17.84 6.54 -1.25
N GLU A 97 -17.61 7.76 -1.73
CA GLU A 97 -17.88 8.13 -3.13
C GLU A 97 -17.09 7.24 -4.10
N TYR A 98 -15.81 6.98 -3.79
CA TYR A 98 -14.98 6.08 -4.57
C TYR A 98 -15.52 4.64 -4.59
N ASP A 99 -15.91 4.10 -3.43
CA ASP A 99 -16.47 2.74 -3.31
C ASP A 99 -17.81 2.60 -4.07
N GLU A 100 -18.63 3.65 -4.07
CA GLU A 100 -19.88 3.71 -4.84
C GLU A 100 -19.61 3.66 -6.35
N LEU A 101 -18.54 4.32 -6.82
CA LEU A 101 -18.11 4.26 -8.22
C LEU A 101 -17.57 2.87 -8.60
N GLU A 102 -16.83 2.22 -7.70
CA GLU A 102 -16.29 0.87 -7.94
C GLU A 102 -17.41 -0.15 -8.21
N GLY A 103 -18.53 -0.07 -7.48
CA GLY A 103 -19.68 -0.95 -7.64
C GLY A 103 -20.34 -0.90 -9.03
N VAL A 104 -20.18 0.23 -9.76
CA VAL A 104 -20.70 0.39 -11.13
C VAL A 104 -19.79 -0.30 -12.15
N THR A 105 -18.49 -0.32 -11.89
CA THR A 105 -17.50 -1.03 -12.70
C THR A 105 -17.31 -2.45 -12.20
N GLN A 106 -18.33 -3.31 -12.32
CA GLN A 106 -18.07 -4.74 -12.27
C GLN A 106 -17.13 -5.09 -13.42
N ILE A 107 -15.85 -5.27 -13.10
CA ILE A 107 -14.82 -5.62 -14.06
C ILE A 107 -15.11 -7.04 -14.51
N ALA A 108 -15.95 -7.17 -15.54
CA ALA A 108 -15.97 -8.37 -16.35
C ALA A 108 -14.52 -8.63 -16.73
N GLY A 109 -13.98 -9.76 -16.26
CA GLY A 109 -12.56 -10.08 -16.36
C GLY A 109 -12.03 -9.78 -17.76
N ASP A 110 -10.85 -9.18 -17.81
CA ASP A 110 -10.33 -8.63 -19.05
C ASP A 110 -10.22 -9.70 -20.14
N LYS A 111 -11.04 -9.57 -21.19
CA LYS A 111 -11.15 -10.58 -22.25
C LYS A 111 -9.81 -10.85 -22.93
N VAL A 112 -8.94 -9.84 -23.04
CA VAL A 112 -7.62 -9.98 -23.64
C VAL A 112 -6.73 -10.86 -22.77
N LEU A 113 -6.77 -10.65 -21.45
CA LEU A 113 -5.94 -11.42 -20.51
C LEU A 113 -6.41 -12.87 -20.40
N LEU A 114 -7.69 -13.15 -20.61
CA LEU A 114 -8.26 -14.51 -20.59
C LEU A 114 -8.12 -15.26 -21.93
N GLN A 115 -7.82 -14.56 -23.02
CA GLN A 115 -7.85 -15.12 -24.37
C GLN A 115 -6.86 -16.28 -24.57
N PRO A 116 -5.57 -16.19 -24.17
CA PRO A 116 -4.60 -17.26 -24.45
C PRO A 116 -5.00 -18.60 -23.84
N TYR A 117 -5.44 -18.60 -22.59
CA TYR A 117 -5.92 -19.81 -21.94
C TYR A 117 -7.22 -20.33 -22.56
N ASN A 118 -8.19 -19.46 -22.85
CA ASN A 118 -9.45 -19.89 -23.49
C ASN A 118 -9.21 -20.52 -24.87
N LEU A 119 -8.26 -20.01 -25.65
CA LEU A 119 -7.86 -20.59 -26.92
C LEU A 119 -7.17 -21.94 -26.74
N ALA A 120 -6.26 -22.06 -25.77
CA ALA A 120 -5.58 -23.32 -25.46
C ALA A 120 -6.57 -24.39 -24.99
N ALA A 121 -7.46 -24.05 -24.04
CA ALA A 121 -8.51 -24.93 -23.55
C ALA A 121 -9.50 -25.33 -24.65
N GLY A 122 -9.90 -24.39 -25.51
CA GLY A 122 -10.79 -24.67 -26.64
C GLY A 122 -10.16 -25.60 -27.68
N ARG A 123 -8.83 -25.52 -27.89
CA ARG A 123 -8.09 -26.45 -28.76
C ARG A 123 -8.00 -27.84 -28.15
N ALA A 124 -7.65 -27.92 -26.86
CA ALA A 124 -7.63 -29.19 -26.12
C ALA A 124 -8.98 -29.91 -26.17
N LEU A 125 -10.07 -29.19 -25.90
CA LEU A 125 -11.42 -29.76 -25.91
C LEU A 125 -11.83 -30.30 -27.28
N LYS A 126 -11.58 -29.54 -28.36
CA LYS A 126 -11.88 -29.97 -29.74
C LYS A 126 -11.13 -31.24 -30.17
N LEU A 127 -9.90 -31.44 -29.67
CA LEU A 127 -9.13 -32.65 -29.96
C LEU A 127 -9.56 -33.82 -29.07
N CYS A 128 -9.89 -33.56 -27.81
CA CYS A 128 -10.42 -34.57 -26.90
C CYS A 128 -11.76 -35.16 -27.43
N ASP A 129 -12.56 -34.41 -28.21
CA ASP A 129 -13.75 -34.94 -28.91
C ASP A 129 -13.43 -35.86 -30.11
N GLN A 130 -12.19 -35.83 -30.62
CA GLN A 130 -11.72 -36.65 -31.75
C GLN A 130 -10.98 -37.89 -31.23
N LEU A 131 -11.72 -38.80 -30.60
CA LEU A 131 -11.24 -40.02 -29.91
C LEU A 131 -10.30 -40.93 -30.74
N GLU A 132 -10.28 -40.82 -32.07
CA GLU A 132 -9.44 -41.64 -32.96
C GLU A 132 -8.01 -41.10 -33.18
N ASN A 133 -7.71 -39.85 -32.78
CA ASN A 133 -6.39 -39.26 -33.00
C ASN A 133 -5.46 -39.51 -31.79
N PRO A 134 -4.36 -40.28 -31.90
CA PRO A 134 -3.48 -40.57 -30.76
C PRO A 134 -2.84 -39.33 -30.11
N GLY A 135 -2.86 -38.16 -30.77
CA GLY A 135 -2.40 -36.88 -30.22
C GLY A 135 -3.41 -36.14 -29.31
N HIS A 136 -4.62 -36.67 -29.08
CA HIS A 136 -5.60 -36.00 -28.20
C HIS A 136 -5.20 -36.05 -26.72
N LEU A 137 -4.67 -37.19 -26.26
CA LEU A 137 -4.23 -37.39 -24.87
C LEU A 137 -3.11 -36.41 -24.52
N THR A 138 -2.13 -36.24 -25.41
CA THR A 138 -0.95 -35.42 -25.14
C THR A 138 -1.26 -33.94 -24.96
N LEU A 139 -2.20 -33.36 -25.72
CA LEU A 139 -2.54 -31.94 -25.59
C LEU A 139 -3.33 -31.65 -24.30
N CYS A 140 -4.26 -32.54 -23.96
CA CYS A 140 -5.06 -32.41 -22.74
C CYS A 140 -4.14 -32.58 -21.50
N GLU A 141 -3.19 -33.53 -21.53
CA GLU A 141 -2.15 -33.74 -20.49
C GLU A 141 -1.18 -32.55 -20.35
N GLU A 142 -0.72 -31.96 -21.46
CA GLU A 142 0.15 -30.77 -21.43
C GLU A 142 -0.57 -29.60 -20.76
N LEU A 143 -1.84 -29.35 -21.09
CA LEU A 143 -2.61 -28.27 -20.50
C LEU A 143 -2.87 -28.50 -19.01
N GLU A 144 -3.13 -29.74 -18.60
CA GLU A 144 -3.26 -30.12 -17.19
C GLU A 144 -1.94 -29.92 -16.42
N SER A 145 -0.81 -30.23 -17.04
CA SER A 145 0.52 -29.99 -16.45
C SER A 145 0.79 -28.50 -16.25
N ILE A 146 0.41 -27.67 -17.22
CA ILE A 146 0.47 -26.20 -17.11
C ILE A 146 -0.40 -25.69 -15.94
N ARG A 147 -1.66 -26.16 -15.86
CA ARG A 147 -2.58 -25.79 -14.76
C ARG A 147 -2.01 -26.20 -13.41
N GLY A 148 -1.52 -27.43 -13.30
CA GLY A 148 -0.95 -27.97 -12.07
C GLY A 148 0.24 -27.15 -11.55
N CYS A 149 1.08 -26.59 -12.42
CA CYS A 149 2.16 -25.68 -12.02
C CYS A 149 1.59 -24.40 -11.37
N VAL A 150 0.59 -23.77 -12.01
CA VAL A 150 -0.02 -22.52 -11.54
C VAL A 150 -0.84 -22.74 -10.26
N ASP A 151 -1.57 -23.85 -10.17
CA ASP A 151 -2.37 -24.19 -8.98
C ASP A 151 -1.49 -24.38 -7.75
N LYS A 152 -0.34 -25.07 -7.88
CA LYS A 152 0.65 -25.21 -6.79
C LYS A 152 1.16 -23.84 -6.32
N ALA A 153 1.49 -22.95 -7.26
CA ALA A 153 1.93 -21.59 -6.93
C ALA A 153 0.81 -20.78 -6.25
N HIS A 154 -0.44 -20.91 -6.72
CA HIS A 154 -1.59 -20.22 -6.15
C HIS A 154 -1.91 -20.67 -4.72
N GLU A 155 -1.81 -21.97 -4.42
CA GLU A 155 -1.98 -22.49 -3.06
C GLU A 155 -0.87 -22.02 -2.12
N ALA A 156 0.39 -22.01 -2.59
CA ALA A 156 1.50 -21.42 -1.84
C ALA A 156 1.26 -19.92 -1.56
N TYR A 157 0.78 -19.18 -2.56
CA TYR A 157 0.42 -17.76 -2.42
C TYR A 157 -0.67 -17.53 -1.37
N LYS A 158 -1.75 -18.34 -1.37
CA LYS A 158 -2.80 -18.25 -0.34
C LYS A 158 -2.25 -18.46 1.07
N SER A 159 -1.36 -19.44 1.24
CA SER A 159 -0.70 -19.71 2.52
C SER A 159 0.13 -18.52 3.00
N VAL A 160 0.92 -17.91 2.11
CA VAL A 160 1.72 -16.71 2.42
C VAL A 160 0.82 -15.54 2.79
N MET A 161 -0.20 -15.24 1.98
CA MET A 161 -1.11 -14.11 2.23
C MET A 161 -1.90 -14.27 3.53
N THR A 162 -2.29 -15.50 3.89
CA THR A 162 -2.97 -15.77 5.17
C THR A 162 -2.05 -15.52 6.36
N LYS A 163 -0.78 -15.93 6.28
CA LYS A 163 0.22 -15.67 7.33
C LYS A 163 0.47 -14.16 7.48
N LEU A 164 0.60 -13.45 6.37
CA LEU A 164 0.79 -11.99 6.38
C LEU A 164 -0.40 -11.25 7.01
N ALA A 165 -1.62 -11.69 6.73
CA ALA A 165 -2.82 -11.15 7.36
C ALA A 165 -2.79 -11.37 8.89
N GLN A 166 -2.49 -12.58 9.35
CA GLN A 166 -2.39 -12.90 10.79
C GLN A 166 -1.28 -12.12 11.52
N GLU A 167 -0.13 -11.91 10.86
CA GLU A 167 0.95 -11.08 11.41
C GLU A 167 0.52 -9.61 11.53
N SER A 168 -0.26 -9.10 10.58
CA SER A 168 -0.75 -7.71 10.62
C SER A 168 -1.78 -7.46 11.73
N GLU A 169 -2.68 -8.41 11.98
CA GLU A 169 -3.67 -8.34 13.05
C GLU A 169 -3.01 -8.42 14.43
N SER A 170 -2.04 -9.32 14.60
CA SER A 170 -1.31 -9.49 15.86
C SER A 170 -0.34 -8.34 16.18
N ALA A 171 0.12 -7.59 15.17
CA ALA A 171 0.94 -6.39 15.36
C ALA A 171 0.14 -5.19 15.91
N SER A 172 -1.17 -5.14 15.68
CA SER A 172 -2.02 -3.99 16.07
C SER A 172 -2.26 -3.87 17.59
N SER A 173 -2.02 -4.92 18.38
CA SER A 173 -2.30 -4.96 19.82
C SER A 173 -1.08 -4.74 20.73
N LYS A 174 0.14 -4.70 20.19
CA LYS A 174 1.34 -4.42 20.99
C LYS A 174 1.71 -2.94 20.90
N LYS A 175 1.38 -2.21 21.98
CA LYS A 175 1.82 -0.84 22.28
C LYS A 175 3.20 -0.54 21.70
N LYS A 176 3.29 0.56 20.94
CA LYS A 176 4.53 1.19 20.45
C LYS A 176 5.49 1.47 21.60
N THR A 177 6.27 0.49 22.04
CA THR A 177 7.52 0.76 22.75
C THR A 177 8.59 1.00 21.70
N THR A 178 8.99 2.26 21.64
CA THR A 178 10.14 2.79 20.92
C THR A 178 11.34 1.85 21.05
N SER A 179 11.63 1.07 20.01
CA SER A 179 12.94 0.45 19.85
C SER A 179 13.41 0.63 18.41
N ARG A 180 14.26 1.64 18.25
CA ARG A 180 15.08 2.00 17.07
C ARG A 180 16.09 0.89 16.67
N SER A 181 15.78 -0.39 16.90
CA SER A 181 16.75 -1.49 16.81
C SER A 181 16.20 -2.76 16.13
N LYS A 182 15.45 -2.62 15.04
CA LYS A 182 15.35 -3.70 14.04
C LYS A 182 16.22 -3.34 12.84
N LYS A 183 17.51 -3.49 13.10
CA LYS A 183 18.60 -3.56 12.14
C LYS A 183 18.23 -4.60 11.07
N MET A 184 17.73 -4.11 9.94
CA MET A 184 18.01 -4.56 8.57
C MET A 184 18.38 -6.04 8.36
N GLN A 185 17.66 -6.98 8.96
CA GLN A 185 17.58 -8.32 8.41
C GLN A 185 16.70 -8.18 7.18
N ARG A 186 17.32 -8.25 5.99
CA ARG A 186 16.63 -8.50 4.73
C ARG A 186 15.78 -9.75 4.94
N LYS A 187 14.54 -9.58 5.39
CA LYS A 187 13.55 -10.65 5.36
C LYS A 187 13.56 -11.12 3.90
N LEU A 188 13.87 -12.40 3.67
CA LEU A 188 13.68 -13.00 2.36
C LEU A 188 12.28 -12.59 1.87
N ASP A 189 12.17 -12.26 0.59
CA ASP A 189 10.89 -11.95 -0.02
C ASP A 189 9.92 -13.10 0.27
N PRO A 190 8.81 -12.87 1.01
CA PRO A 190 7.86 -13.91 1.37
C PRO A 190 7.26 -14.61 0.13
N LEU A 191 7.35 -13.98 -1.05
CA LEU A 191 6.87 -14.53 -2.32
C LEU A 191 7.94 -15.29 -3.11
N ALA A 192 9.21 -15.31 -2.68
CA ALA A 192 10.29 -15.98 -3.42
C ALA A 192 9.96 -17.43 -3.78
N HIS A 193 9.41 -18.19 -2.83
CA HIS A 193 9.00 -19.58 -3.06
C HIS A 193 7.80 -19.69 -4.02
N VAL A 194 6.88 -18.72 -3.99
CA VAL A 194 5.74 -18.68 -4.93
C VAL A 194 6.25 -18.48 -6.36
N TYR A 195 7.22 -17.58 -6.56
CA TYR A 195 7.83 -17.36 -7.87
C TYR A 195 8.59 -18.60 -8.36
N GLU A 196 9.30 -19.30 -7.47
CA GLU A 196 9.99 -20.55 -7.81
C GLU A 196 9.00 -21.62 -8.28
N LEU A 197 7.90 -21.82 -7.55
CA LEU A 197 6.84 -22.75 -7.92
C LEU A 197 6.15 -22.37 -9.23
N TYR A 198 5.91 -21.07 -9.47
CA TYR A 198 5.28 -20.60 -10.70
C TYR A 198 6.19 -20.79 -11.92
N ASN A 199 7.48 -20.51 -11.74
CA ASN A 199 8.51 -20.71 -12.75
C ASN A 199 8.92 -22.19 -12.92
N CYS A 200 8.15 -23.14 -12.36
CA CYS A 200 8.40 -24.55 -12.58
C CYS A 200 8.40 -24.84 -14.09
N GLN A 201 9.47 -25.49 -14.56
CA GLN A 201 9.55 -25.93 -15.94
C GLN A 201 8.52 -27.03 -16.13
N VAL A 202 7.57 -26.81 -17.03
CA VAL A 202 6.61 -27.85 -17.41
C VAL A 202 7.34 -28.71 -18.43
N GLU A 203 7.73 -29.91 -18.01
CA GLU A 203 8.38 -30.88 -18.88
C GLU A 203 7.40 -31.35 -19.97
N ASP A 204 7.94 -31.79 -21.10
CA ASP A 204 7.19 -32.41 -22.20
C ASP A 204 6.08 -31.56 -22.85
N VAL A 205 6.17 -30.22 -22.77
CA VAL A 205 5.27 -29.34 -23.53
C VAL A 205 5.79 -29.11 -24.95
N PHE A 206 5.18 -29.78 -25.93
CA PHE A 206 5.53 -29.69 -27.34
C PHE A 206 4.52 -28.85 -28.14
N PHE A 207 3.23 -28.93 -27.82
CA PHE A 207 2.19 -28.32 -28.67
C PHE A 207 1.94 -26.84 -28.35
N PHE A 208 2.15 -26.42 -27.11
CA PHE A 208 1.97 -25.01 -26.70
C PHE A 208 3.27 -24.22 -26.78
N GLN A 209 3.40 -23.35 -27.78
CA GLN A 209 4.57 -22.47 -27.94
C GLN A 209 4.59 -21.29 -26.96
N ASN A 210 3.43 -20.88 -26.45
CA ASN A 210 3.25 -19.71 -25.59
C ASN A 210 2.86 -20.09 -24.15
N VAL A 211 3.62 -21.03 -23.55
CA VAL A 211 3.37 -21.57 -22.20
C VAL A 211 3.22 -20.46 -21.15
N ASP A 212 4.11 -19.46 -21.17
CA ASP A 212 4.09 -18.38 -20.17
C ASP A 212 2.82 -17.51 -20.27
N GLU A 213 2.31 -17.26 -21.47
CA GLU A 213 1.06 -16.51 -21.68
C GLU A 213 -0.14 -17.33 -21.21
N ILE A 214 -0.14 -18.64 -21.45
CA ILE A 214 -1.21 -19.55 -21.00
C ILE A 214 -1.20 -19.63 -19.47
N LYS A 215 -0.02 -19.76 -18.84
CA LYS A 215 0.15 -19.74 -17.37
C LYS A 215 -0.38 -18.42 -16.78
N ALA A 216 0.03 -17.28 -17.33
CA ALA A 216 -0.39 -15.96 -16.84
C ALA A 216 -1.91 -15.74 -17.03
N SER A 217 -2.45 -16.14 -18.18
CA SER A 217 -3.87 -16.08 -18.49
C SER A 217 -4.71 -16.94 -17.54
N TYR A 218 -4.25 -18.17 -17.24
CA TYR A 218 -4.89 -19.04 -16.27
C TYR A 218 -4.78 -18.51 -14.83
N ALA A 219 -3.61 -17.99 -14.44
CA ALA A 219 -3.42 -17.34 -13.14
C ALA A 219 -4.41 -16.17 -12.96
N TYR A 220 -4.62 -15.36 -14.01
CA TYR A 220 -5.57 -14.25 -14.00
C TYR A 220 -7.03 -14.74 -13.87
N GLN A 221 -7.37 -15.84 -14.53
CA GLN A 221 -8.68 -16.49 -14.38
C GLN A 221 -8.92 -16.99 -12.95
N LEU A 222 -7.91 -17.54 -12.29
CA LEU A 222 -8.03 -18.01 -10.90
C LEU A 222 -8.26 -16.84 -9.93
N LYS A 223 -7.38 -15.84 -9.96
CA LYS A 223 -7.49 -14.66 -9.12
C LYS A 223 -6.63 -13.51 -9.68
N PRO A 224 -7.23 -12.37 -10.09
CA PRO A 224 -6.49 -11.26 -10.67
C PRO A 224 -5.34 -10.75 -9.80
N ARG A 225 -5.55 -10.63 -8.49
CA ARG A 225 -4.51 -10.17 -7.56
C ARG A 225 -3.28 -11.09 -7.53
N PHE A 226 -3.49 -12.40 -7.53
CA PHE A 226 -2.40 -13.39 -7.60
C PHE A 226 -1.64 -13.25 -8.92
N ALA A 227 -2.36 -13.11 -10.04
CA ALA A 227 -1.75 -12.97 -11.35
C ALA A 227 -0.94 -11.67 -11.48
N PHE A 228 -1.44 -10.55 -10.96
CA PHE A 228 -0.70 -9.29 -10.96
C PHE A 228 0.54 -9.33 -10.08
N ASP A 229 0.52 -10.08 -8.97
CA ASP A 229 1.71 -10.23 -8.13
C ASP A 229 2.76 -11.13 -8.80
N VAL A 230 2.35 -12.26 -9.39
CA VAL A 230 3.28 -13.30 -9.83
C VAL A 230 3.68 -13.19 -11.31
N THR A 231 2.77 -12.68 -12.15
CA THR A 231 2.84 -12.77 -13.63
C THR A 231 2.72 -11.40 -14.31
N PHE A 232 3.03 -10.32 -13.56
CA PHE A 232 2.81 -8.94 -14.00
C PHE A 232 3.39 -8.65 -15.39
N ARG A 233 4.60 -9.15 -15.66
CA ARG A 233 5.31 -8.93 -16.92
C ARG A 233 4.58 -9.56 -18.09
N GLU A 234 4.11 -10.79 -17.94
CA GLU A 234 3.37 -11.54 -18.96
C GLU A 234 2.01 -10.88 -19.21
N LEU A 235 1.29 -10.46 -18.15
CA LEU A 235 0.02 -9.71 -18.29
C LEU A 235 0.21 -8.41 -19.08
N CYS A 236 1.23 -7.61 -18.73
CA CYS A 236 1.56 -6.38 -19.45
C CYS A 236 1.92 -6.67 -20.91
N THR A 237 2.68 -7.73 -21.16
CA THR A 237 3.06 -8.14 -22.52
C THR A 237 1.84 -8.50 -23.35
N MET A 238 0.91 -9.28 -22.79
CA MET A 238 -0.36 -9.64 -23.45
C MET A 238 -1.20 -8.39 -23.77
N LYS A 239 -1.30 -7.45 -22.84
CA LYS A 239 -1.99 -6.18 -23.06
C LYS A 239 -1.34 -5.33 -24.15
N THR A 240 -0.01 -5.27 -24.16
CA THR A 240 0.72 -4.49 -25.16
C THR A 240 0.57 -5.11 -26.55
N LYS A 241 0.60 -6.45 -26.66
CA LYS A 241 0.33 -7.18 -27.92
C LYS A 241 -1.07 -6.94 -28.47
N ALA A 242 -2.06 -6.73 -27.61
CA ALA A 242 -3.43 -6.44 -28.00
C ALA A 242 -3.70 -4.95 -28.26
N SER A 243 -2.76 -4.06 -27.94
CA SER A 243 -2.91 -2.62 -28.17
C SER A 243 -2.87 -2.29 -29.66
N LEU A 244 -3.78 -1.42 -30.10
CA LEU A 244 -3.83 -0.95 -31.50
C LEU A 244 -2.59 -0.16 -31.92
N TYR A 245 -1.92 0.49 -30.96
CA TYR A 245 -0.81 1.41 -31.22
C TYR A 245 0.57 0.73 -31.28
N GLY A 246 0.61 -0.60 -31.24
CA GLY A 246 1.83 -1.39 -31.34
C GLY A 246 2.61 -1.51 -30.03
N ILE A 247 3.81 -2.11 -30.14
CA ILE A 247 4.70 -2.45 -29.02
C ILE A 247 5.99 -1.65 -29.16
N ALA A 248 6.35 -0.89 -28.12
CA ALA A 248 7.63 -0.19 -28.03
C ALA A 248 8.48 -0.82 -26.91
N PRO A 249 9.33 -1.82 -27.21
CA PRO A 249 10.16 -2.45 -26.19
C PRO A 249 11.19 -1.46 -25.66
N THR A 250 11.33 -1.38 -24.33
CA THR A 250 12.27 -0.48 -23.65
C THR A 250 13.17 -1.27 -22.72
N ILE A 251 14.44 -0.87 -22.66
CA ILE A 251 15.33 -1.39 -21.62
C ILE A 251 15.01 -0.72 -20.29
N ARG A 252 15.14 -1.48 -19.20
CA ARG A 252 14.81 -1.01 -17.85
C ARG A 252 15.48 0.31 -17.47
N SER A 253 16.78 0.45 -17.74
CA SER A 253 17.53 1.66 -17.39
C SER A 253 17.01 2.91 -18.12
N PHE A 254 16.54 2.76 -19.35
CA PHE A 254 15.94 3.85 -20.10
C PHE A 254 14.53 4.15 -19.60
N ASP A 255 13.75 3.11 -19.29
CA ASP A 255 12.40 3.26 -18.74
C ASP A 255 12.39 3.94 -17.38
N GLU A 256 13.31 3.57 -16.49
CA GLU A 256 13.51 4.21 -15.18
C GLU A 256 13.96 5.67 -15.29
N ALA A 257 14.61 6.06 -16.39
CA ALA A 257 15.02 7.43 -16.64
C ALA A 257 13.93 8.27 -17.33
N LYS A 258 12.86 7.65 -17.85
CA LYS A 258 11.76 8.37 -18.47
C LYS A 258 10.92 9.05 -17.41
N THR A 259 10.56 10.29 -17.70
CA THR A 259 9.49 10.99 -16.99
C THR A 259 8.43 11.36 -18.01
N ILE A 260 7.16 11.31 -17.61
CA ILE A 260 6.07 11.82 -18.44
C ILE A 260 6.01 13.34 -18.15
N PRO A 261 6.37 14.22 -19.11
CA PRO A 261 6.39 15.64 -18.85
C PRO A 261 4.98 16.16 -18.57
N SER A 262 4.81 17.02 -17.58
CA SER A 262 3.50 17.61 -17.25
C SER A 262 2.91 18.41 -18.40
N THR A 263 3.75 19.00 -19.25
CA THR A 263 3.36 19.69 -20.48
C THR A 263 2.70 18.74 -21.48
N TYR A 264 3.24 17.53 -21.62
CA TYR A 264 2.67 16.49 -22.48
C TYR A 264 1.30 16.03 -21.96
N VAL A 265 1.17 15.75 -20.65
CA VAL A 265 -0.11 15.34 -20.05
C VAL A 265 -1.19 16.40 -20.30
N ARG A 266 -0.88 17.68 -20.04
CA ARG A 266 -1.81 18.79 -20.28
C ARG A 266 -2.22 18.92 -21.75
N ALA A 267 -1.27 18.75 -22.68
CA ALA A 267 -1.56 18.82 -24.10
C ALA A 267 -2.49 17.66 -24.53
N VAL A 268 -2.21 16.44 -24.11
CA VAL A 268 -3.03 15.26 -24.42
C VAL A 268 -4.43 15.40 -23.81
N THR A 269 -4.56 15.81 -22.55
CA THR A 269 -5.88 15.99 -21.91
C THR A 269 -6.72 17.03 -22.66
N ARG A 270 -6.12 18.10 -23.18
CA ARG A 270 -6.83 19.10 -24.01
C ARG A 270 -7.26 18.55 -25.36
N LEU A 271 -6.44 17.72 -25.99
CA LEU A 271 -6.75 17.10 -27.28
C LEU A 271 -7.77 15.96 -27.16
N SER A 272 -7.87 15.32 -25.99
CA SER A 272 -8.80 14.22 -25.71
C SER A 272 -10.11 14.67 -25.08
N ALA A 273 -10.23 15.94 -24.67
CA ALA A 273 -11.51 16.50 -24.26
C ALA A 273 -12.38 16.61 -25.52
N PRO A 274 -13.50 15.86 -25.63
CA PRO A 274 -14.46 16.08 -26.71
C PRO A 274 -14.93 17.53 -26.57
N ASP A 275 -14.84 18.31 -27.65
CA ASP A 275 -15.11 19.75 -27.69
C ASP A 275 -16.23 20.16 -26.71
N ALA A 276 -15.84 20.91 -25.68
CA ALA A 276 -16.75 21.60 -24.77
C ALA A 276 -17.29 22.87 -25.43
#